data_AF-F9VVY8-F1
#
_entry.id   AF-F9VVY8-F1
#
_cell.length_a   1.000
_cell.length_b   1.000
_cell.length_c   1.000
_cell.angle_alpha   90.00
_cell.angle_beta   90.00
_cell.angle_gamma   90.00
#
_symmetry.space_group_name_H-M   'P 1'
#
loop_
_entity.id
_entity.type
_entity.pdbx_description
1 polymer ?
#
loop_
_entity_poly.entity_id
_entity_poly.type
_entity_poly.pdbx_seq_one_letter_code
_entity_poly.pdbx_strand_id
1 'polypeptide(L)'
;MRFYGAGTSEAPTCSDLEVFVVGGGNSAGQAVMNLSAYAKRVTMLVRGPSLSATLSAYLEERVVRQPNVEIRTNTRVAGLRGAQGLTSIRVEDTRTGAVRRNSVKRVASAVGEGAMAVTFVHSYLAST
;
A
#
# COMPACT_ATOMS: atom_id res chain seq x y z
N MET A 1 -16.70 14.75 -8.58
CA MET A 1 -16.09 13.43 -8.33
C MET A 1 -15.77 13.35 -6.84
N ARG A 2 -16.36 12.44 -6.08
CA ARG A 2 -16.19 12.38 -4.61
C ARG A 2 -14.99 11.50 -4.25
N PHE A 3 -14.08 12.02 -3.43
CA PHE A 3 -13.07 11.22 -2.77
C PHE A 3 -13.71 10.47 -1.60
N TYR A 4 -13.65 9.14 -1.62
CA TYR A 4 -13.72 8.33 -0.40
C TYR A 4 -12.28 7.96 -0.07
N GLY A 5 -11.71 8.61 0.96
CA GLY A 5 -10.56 8.00 1.63
C GLY A 5 -11.08 6.80 2.42
N ALA A 6 -10.33 5.70 2.49
CA ALA A 6 -10.71 4.57 3.33
C ALA A 6 -10.75 5.00 4.80
N GLY A 7 -11.95 5.35 5.25
CA GLY A 7 -12.34 5.20 6.63
C GLY A 7 -12.23 3.73 7.02
N THR A 8 -12.15 3.50 8.33
CA THR A 8 -12.16 2.18 8.96
C THR A 8 -13.30 1.26 8.49
N SER A 9 -14.38 1.82 7.94
CA SER A 9 -15.53 1.13 7.35
C SER A 9 -15.25 0.18 6.18
N GLU A 10 -14.20 0.40 5.38
CA GLU A 10 -13.95 -0.43 4.18
C GLU A 10 -12.97 -1.58 4.41
N ALA A 11 -12.18 -1.57 5.49
CA ALA A 11 -11.17 -2.60 5.76
C ALA A 11 -11.72 -4.04 5.81
N PRO A 12 -12.93 -4.33 6.35
CA PRO A 12 -13.52 -5.68 6.30
C PRO A 12 -13.71 -6.23 4.88
N THR A 13 -13.89 -5.36 3.86
CA THR A 13 -14.02 -5.77 2.45
C THR A 13 -12.71 -6.30 1.85
N CYS A 14 -11.58 -6.15 2.56
CA CYS A 14 -10.28 -6.67 2.18
C CYS A 14 -10.04 -8.13 2.61
N SER A 15 -11.03 -8.79 3.22
CA SER A 15 -10.96 -10.20 3.64
C SER A 15 -10.48 -11.10 2.48
N ASP A 16 -9.54 -12.00 2.78
CA ASP A 16 -8.85 -12.90 1.83
C ASP A 16 -8.04 -12.25 0.69
N LEU A 17 -7.88 -10.92 0.68
CA LEU A 17 -7.15 -10.21 -0.36
C LEU A 17 -5.68 -9.93 -0.02
N GLU A 18 -4.88 -9.76 -1.07
CA GLU A 18 -3.53 -9.19 -0.98
C GLU A 18 -3.62 -7.68 -1.27
N VAL A 19 -3.21 -6.86 -0.31
CA VAL A 19 -3.35 -5.39 -0.36
C VAL A 19 -1.97 -4.74 -0.40
N PHE A 20 -1.84 -3.63 -1.12
CA PHE A 20 -0.62 -2.82 -1.20
C PHE A 20 -0.85 -1.46 -0.56
N VAL A 21 0.02 -1.10 0.38
CA VAL A 21 0.13 0.25 0.94
C VAL A 21 1.42 0.85 0.42
N VAL A 22 1.40 2.07 -0.11
CA VAL A 22 2.62 2.82 -0.43
C VAL A 22 2.79 3.91 0.61
N GLY A 23 4.02 4.25 0.97
CA GLY A 23 4.33 5.32 1.91
C GLY A 23 5.08 4.80 3.13
N GLY A 24 5.81 5.70 3.78
CA GLY A 24 6.70 5.38 4.90
C GLY A 24 6.41 6.10 6.21
N GLY A 25 5.40 6.98 6.28
CA GLY A 25 5.10 7.80 7.48
C GLY A 25 3.87 7.30 8.26
N ASN A 26 3.59 7.91 9.43
CA ASN A 26 2.58 7.43 10.39
C ASN A 26 1.22 7.02 9.77
N SER A 27 0.67 7.80 8.84
CA SER A 27 -0.61 7.48 8.17
C SER A 27 -0.55 6.16 7.38
N ALA A 28 0.58 5.86 6.74
CA ALA A 28 0.79 4.58 6.03
C ALA A 28 0.89 3.41 7.03
N GLY A 29 1.62 3.58 8.13
CA GLY A 29 1.69 2.57 9.20
C GLY A 29 0.31 2.28 9.82
N GLN A 30 -0.48 3.32 10.09
CA GLN A 30 -1.84 3.16 10.62
C GLN A 30 -2.78 2.47 9.61
N ALA A 31 -2.65 2.78 8.32
CA ALA A 31 -3.37 2.08 7.26
C ALA A 31 -2.98 0.60 7.18
N VAL A 32 -1.69 0.27 7.29
CA VAL A 32 -1.21 -1.12 7.34
C VAL A 32 -1.81 -1.86 8.55
N MET A 33 -1.74 -1.28 9.76
CA MET A 33 -2.30 -1.90 10.97
C MET A 33 -3.82 -2.11 10.90
N ASN A 34 -4.56 -1.20 10.24
CA ASN A 34 -6.00 -1.35 10.04
C ASN A 34 -6.32 -2.45 9.01
N LEU A 35 -5.58 -2.50 7.90
CA LEU A 35 -5.80 -3.48 6.83
C LEU A 35 -5.33 -4.88 7.22
N SER A 36 -4.26 -5.00 8.01
CA SER A 36 -3.68 -6.29 8.43
C SER A 36 -4.58 -7.08 9.39
N ALA A 37 -5.59 -6.45 9.99
CA ALA A 37 -6.61 -7.12 10.77
C ALA A 37 -7.62 -7.93 9.91
N TYR A 38 -7.68 -7.70 8.60
CA TYR A 38 -8.67 -8.30 7.69
C TYR A 38 -8.04 -8.96 6.45
N ALA A 39 -7.00 -8.35 5.87
CA ALA A 39 -6.38 -8.81 4.64
C ALA A 39 -5.55 -10.09 4.82
N LYS A 40 -5.50 -10.94 3.79
CA LYS A 40 -4.64 -12.13 3.76
C LYS A 40 -3.15 -11.75 3.80
N ARG A 41 -2.77 -10.66 3.11
CA ARG A 41 -1.43 -10.06 3.16
C ARG A 41 -1.52 -8.56 2.90
N VAL A 42 -0.70 -7.78 3.59
CA VAL A 42 -0.50 -6.35 3.32
C VAL A 42 0.97 -6.12 2.98
N THR A 43 1.27 -5.65 1.76
CA THR A 43 2.63 -5.30 1.35
C THR A 43 2.80 -3.78 1.37
N MET A 44 3.65 -3.28 2.28
CA MET A 44 4.00 -1.87 2.44
C MET A 44 5.21 -1.51 1.57
N LEU A 45 5.04 -0.59 0.61
CA LEU A 45 6.08 -0.12 -0.31
C LEU A 45 6.61 1.24 0.14
N VAL A 46 7.90 1.31 0.46
CA VAL A 46 8.54 2.52 0.97
C VAL A 46 9.61 2.97 -0.03
N ARG A 47 9.57 4.24 -0.45
CA ARG A 47 10.52 4.80 -1.42
C ARG A 47 11.95 4.93 -0.86
N GLY A 48 12.07 5.19 0.44
CA GLY A 48 13.36 5.30 1.13
C GLY A 48 13.94 3.95 1.56
N PRO A 49 15.18 3.93 2.09
CA PRO A 49 15.87 2.70 2.49
C PRO A 49 15.31 2.03 3.75
N SER A 50 14.58 2.77 4.57
CA SER A 50 13.89 2.34 5.79
C SER A 50 12.44 2.80 5.76
N LEU A 51 11.64 2.40 6.76
CA LEU A 51 10.46 3.16 7.15
C LEU A 51 10.89 4.61 7.45
N SER A 52 10.06 5.60 7.12
CA SER A 52 10.47 7.01 7.18
C SER A 52 10.75 7.42 8.62
N ALA A 53 11.70 8.33 8.83
CA ALA A 53 11.93 8.96 10.15
C ALA A 53 10.67 9.69 10.72
N THR A 54 9.64 9.88 9.90
CA THR A 54 8.32 10.40 10.29
C THR A 54 7.36 9.34 10.84
N LEU A 55 7.71 8.06 10.78
CA LEU A 55 6.96 6.97 11.41
C LEU A 55 7.48 6.79 12.83
N SER A 56 6.59 6.79 13.82
CA SER A 56 7.01 6.60 15.22
C SER A 56 7.59 5.21 15.44
N ALA A 57 8.67 5.10 16.22
CA ALA A 57 9.33 3.82 16.51
C ALA A 57 8.35 2.76 17.06
N TYR A 58 7.36 3.18 17.86
CA TYR A 58 6.27 2.33 18.33
C TYR A 58 5.42 1.74 17.19
N LEU A 59 5.06 2.55 16.19
CA LEU A 59 4.27 2.09 15.06
C LEU A 59 5.11 1.22 14.10
N GLU A 60 6.40 1.51 13.94
CA GLU A 60 7.34 0.67 13.19
C GLU A 60 7.41 -0.72 13.80
N GLU A 61 7.65 -0.82 15.10
CA GLU A 61 7.70 -2.09 15.82
C GLU A 61 6.41 -2.89 15.64
N ARG A 62 5.24 -2.23 15.72
CA ARG A 62 3.94 -2.89 15.51
C ARG A 62 3.73 -3.39 14.09
N VAL A 63 4.13 -2.61 13.09
CA VAL A 63 4.02 -2.99 11.66
C VAL A 63 4.95 -4.16 11.35
N VAL A 64 6.19 -4.16 11.88
CA VAL A 64 7.17 -5.24 11.69
C VAL A 64 6.77 -6.53 12.41
N ARG A 65 6.11 -6.45 13.57
CA ARG A 65 5.62 -7.62 14.33
C ARG A 65 4.42 -8.33 13.71
N GLN A 66 3.78 -7.74 12.70
CA GLN A 66 2.52 -8.26 12.15
C GLN A 66 2.77 -9.36 11.11
N PRO A 67 2.31 -10.62 11.32
CA PRO A 67 2.76 -11.79 10.55
C PRO A 67 2.25 -11.84 9.10
N ASN A 68 1.22 -11.07 8.75
CA ASN A 68 0.71 -10.93 7.38
C ASN A 68 1.17 -9.62 6.70
N VAL A 69 2.15 -8.91 7.26
CA VAL A 69 2.73 -7.69 6.68
C VAL A 69 4.09 -7.97 6.05
N GLU A 70 4.30 -7.45 4.84
CA GLU A 70 5.57 -7.46 4.12
C GLU A 70 6.02 -6.01 3.87
N ILE A 71 7.22 -5.61 4.31
CA ILE A 71 7.76 -4.28 4.03
C ILE A 71 8.79 -4.39 2.90
N ARG A 72 8.63 -3.56 1.86
CA ARG A 72 9.59 -3.41 0.75
C ARG A 72 10.11 -1.98 0.71
N THR A 73 11.32 -1.78 1.21
CA THR A 73 12.03 -0.49 1.11
C THR A 73 12.63 -0.31 -0.27
N ASN A 74 13.06 0.91 -0.58
CA ASN A 74 13.54 1.33 -1.90
C ASN A 74 12.61 0.88 -3.05
N THR A 75 11.30 0.86 -2.82
CA THR A 75 10.33 0.29 -3.77
C THR A 75 9.24 1.30 -4.11
N ARG A 76 8.99 1.48 -5.41
CA ARG A 76 7.91 2.33 -5.94
C ARG A 76 6.94 1.56 -6.83
N VAL A 77 5.77 2.14 -7.06
CA VAL A 77 4.82 1.63 -8.07
C VAL A 77 5.29 2.12 -9.45
N ALA A 78 5.62 1.18 -10.33
CA ALA A 78 6.03 1.44 -11.72
C ALA A 78 4.87 1.25 -12.73
N GLY A 79 3.67 0.91 -12.25
CA GLY A 79 2.46 0.98 -13.04
C GLY A 79 1.33 0.11 -12.51
N LEU A 80 0.13 0.40 -12.97
CA LEU A 80 -1.11 -0.27 -12.61
C LEU A 80 -1.81 -0.70 -13.90
N ARG A 81 -2.47 -1.85 -13.90
CA ARG A 81 -3.23 -2.36 -15.06
C ARG A 81 -4.59 -2.89 -14.62
N GLY A 82 -5.63 -2.49 -15.34
CA GLY A 82 -7.02 -2.85 -15.08
C GLY A 82 -7.97 -1.98 -15.89
N ALA A 83 -8.96 -2.57 -16.58
CA ALA A 83 -9.89 -1.82 -17.43
C ALA A 83 -11.21 -1.45 -16.71
N GLN A 84 -11.74 -2.38 -15.91
CA GLN A 84 -12.95 -2.20 -15.08
C GLN A 84 -12.65 -2.43 -13.58
N GLY A 85 -11.38 -2.28 -13.19
CA GLY A 85 -10.85 -2.64 -11.88
C GLY A 85 -9.41 -3.16 -11.98
N LEU A 86 -8.60 -2.96 -10.94
CA LEU A 86 -7.18 -3.33 -10.96
C LEU A 86 -7.00 -4.86 -11.03
N THR A 87 -6.19 -5.33 -11.98
CA THR A 87 -5.84 -6.75 -12.15
C THR A 87 -4.35 -7.04 -11.93
N SER A 88 -3.47 -6.04 -12.03
CA SER A 88 -2.07 -6.20 -11.61
C SER A 88 -1.38 -4.88 -11.29
N ILE A 89 -0.44 -4.93 -10.35
CA ILE A 89 0.52 -3.89 -10.02
C ILE A 89 1.91 -4.27 -10.55
N ARG A 90 2.67 -3.27 -10.99
CA ARG A 90 4.12 -3.38 -11.20
C ARG A 90 4.81 -2.56 -10.12
N VAL A 91 5.74 -3.19 -9.41
CA VAL A 91 6.57 -2.56 -8.39
C VAL A 91 8.03 -2.65 -8.81
N GLU A 92 8.80 -1.60 -8.57
CA GLU A 92 10.20 -1.46 -8.96
C GLU A 92 11.05 -1.22 -7.72
N ASP A 93 12.07 -2.06 -7.51
CA ASP A 93 13.16 -1.77 -6.58
C ASP A 93 14.08 -0.73 -7.22
N THR A 94 14.17 0.46 -6.64
CA THR A 94 14.88 1.63 -7.18
C THR A 94 16.39 1.57 -6.98
N ARG A 95 16.94 0.56 -6.29
CA ARG A 95 18.39 0.33 -6.21
C ARG A 95 18.89 -0.52 -7.37
N THR A 96 18.03 -1.42 -7.86
CA THR A 96 18.37 -2.45 -8.85
C THR A 96 17.68 -2.24 -10.20
N GLY A 97 16.65 -1.40 -10.27
CA GLY A 97 15.77 -1.28 -11.43
C GLY A 97 14.86 -2.51 -11.65
N ALA A 98 14.86 -3.48 -10.73
CA ALA A 98 14.15 -4.73 -10.91
C ALA A 98 12.63 -4.52 -10.76
N VAL A 99 11.89 -4.71 -11.87
CA VAL A 99 10.43 -4.60 -11.89
C VAL A 99 9.78 -5.97 -11.69
N ARG A 100 8.96 -6.09 -10.65
CA ARG A 100 8.11 -7.27 -10.39
C ARG A 100 6.66 -6.95 -10.68
N ARG A 101 5.97 -7.85 -11.39
CA ARG A 101 4.52 -7.79 -11.60
C ARG A 101 3.82 -8.73 -10.63
N ASN A 102 2.91 -8.19 -9.84
CA ASN A 102 2.01 -8.96 -8.97
C ASN A 102 0.60 -8.91 -9.54
N SER A 103 -0.03 -10.08 -9.73
CA SER A 103 -1.47 -10.16 -9.99
C SER A 103 -2.20 -9.77 -8.71
N VAL A 104 -3.15 -8.84 -8.79
CA VAL A 104 -3.88 -8.33 -7.63
C VAL A 104 -5.37 -8.44 -7.91
N LYS A 105 -6.15 -8.98 -6.96
CA LYS A 105 -7.58 -9.22 -7.13
C LYS A 105 -8.44 -7.99 -6.84
N ARG A 106 -8.15 -7.32 -5.72
CA ARG A 106 -8.46 -5.92 -5.37
C ARG A 106 -7.41 -5.52 -4.32
N VAL A 107 -7.49 -4.30 -3.81
CA VAL A 107 -6.44 -3.62 -3.05
C VAL A 107 -7.13 -2.39 -2.38
N ALA A 108 -6.54 -1.64 -1.43
CA ALA A 108 -7.27 -0.60 -0.63
C ALA A 108 -6.49 0.72 -0.39
N SER A 109 -7.14 1.89 -0.22
CA SER A 109 -6.62 3.29 -0.29
C SER A 109 -7.13 4.23 0.80
N ALA A 110 -6.22 4.94 1.47
CA ALA A 110 -6.52 5.97 2.48
C ALA A 110 -5.73 7.26 2.20
N VAL A 111 -6.33 8.43 2.50
CA VAL A 111 -5.74 9.75 2.20
C VAL A 111 -4.86 10.24 3.35
N GLY A 112 -3.62 10.61 3.01
CA GLY A 112 -2.66 11.36 3.81
C GLY A 112 -1.40 11.58 2.98
N GLU A 113 -0.75 12.74 3.06
CA GLU A 113 0.12 13.33 2.00
C GLU A 113 1.33 12.50 1.49
N GLY A 114 1.65 11.36 2.10
CA GLY A 114 2.67 10.42 1.61
C GLY A 114 2.25 8.95 1.62
N ALA A 115 0.99 8.65 1.91
CA ALA A 115 0.45 7.31 2.06
C ALA A 115 -0.53 7.00 0.92
N MET A 116 -0.10 6.17 -0.03
CA MET A 116 -0.88 5.76 -1.20
C MET A 116 -1.18 4.27 -1.06
N ALA A 117 -2.07 3.93 -0.14
CA ALA A 117 -2.73 2.65 -0.25
C ALA A 117 -3.55 2.67 -1.58
N VAL A 118 -3.63 1.57 -2.32
CA VAL A 118 -4.20 1.52 -3.68
C VAL A 118 -5.54 0.75 -3.66
N THR A 119 -6.75 1.32 -3.45
CA THR A 119 -8.05 0.75 -3.93
C THR A 119 -8.34 1.41 -5.27
N PHE A 120 -8.96 0.68 -6.20
CA PHE A 120 -9.69 1.26 -7.34
C PHE A 120 -9.03 2.51 -7.98
N VAL A 121 -7.76 2.36 -8.38
CA VAL A 121 -7.03 3.46 -8.97
C VAL A 121 -7.32 3.57 -10.47
N HIS A 122 -8.28 4.44 -10.79
CA HIS A 122 -8.39 5.07 -12.11
C HIS A 122 -7.73 6.47 -12.14
N SER A 123 -7.44 7.09 -10.98
CA SER A 123 -7.06 8.51 -10.89
C SER A 123 -5.56 8.81 -10.73
N TYR A 124 -4.76 7.91 -10.13
CA TYR A 124 -3.35 8.20 -9.80
C TYR A 124 -2.42 8.28 -11.03
N LEU A 125 -2.82 7.67 -12.16
CA LEU A 125 -2.04 7.72 -13.40
C LEU A 125 -2.31 8.98 -14.25
N ALA A 126 -3.21 9.86 -13.81
CA ALA A 126 -3.55 11.11 -14.53
C ALA A 126 -2.65 12.30 -14.16
N SER A 127 -1.78 12.15 -13.16
CA SER A 127 -0.86 13.19 -12.66
C SER A 127 0.57 12.64 -12.54
N THR A 128 1.16 12.32 -13.70
CA THR A 128 2.59 12.01 -13.82
C THR A 128 3.39 13.32 -13.88
#